data_AF-A0A4S8J8Q2-F1
#
_entry.id   AF-A0A4S8J8Q2-F1
#
_cell.length_a   1.000
_cell.length_b   1.000
_cell.length_c   1.000
_cell.angle_alpha   90.00
_cell.angle_beta   90.00
_cell.angle_gamma   90.00
#
_symmetry.space_group_name_H-M   'P 1'
#
loop_
_entity.id
_entity.type
_entity.pdbx_description
1 polymer ?
#
loop_
_entity_poly.entity_id
_entity_poly.type
_entity_poly.pdbx_seq_one_letter_code
_entity_poly.pdbx_strand_id
1 'polypeptide(L)'
;MGQEAAGLKPTSARDRPDAATRSRLPRRRQIRKTFNNLKITVFCGIVTILVLRGTVGIGSLAGAGGDAAAADQKVVEDIDRILREIRSDSDPDDADQIPFGFNSTAASLNYTSAAVLAAAENYTLGPRISDWDEQRRRWLGENPGFPSRTPGGKPRILLVTGSPPNPCDNPIGDHYLLKATKNKIDYCRLHGIEIVYNMAHLDRELAGYWAKLPLIRRLMLSHPEVEWIWWMDSDALFTDMAFEIPLDRYAAHNLVVHGYPDLIFEKHSWIGLNTGSFLLRNCQWILDLLDAWAPMGPKGPIRDEAGKILTANLKGRPAFEADDQSALIYLLLSQQDKWGDKVYIENSYYLHGYWAGLVDRYEEMMEKHHPGLGDERWPFVTHFVGCKPCGSYGDYPVERCLSSMERAFNFADNQVLRMYGFAHGSLASPNIRRTKKQTAKPLEFLDQLNLKAGIETRG
;
A
#
# COMPACT_ATOMS: atom_id res chain seq x y z
N MET A 1 -2.72 75.51 17.95
CA MET A 1 -1.40 75.00 18.39
C MET A 1 -1.00 74.02 17.29
N GLY A 2 -0.22 74.36 16.28
CA GLY A 2 1.19 74.82 16.29
C GLY A 2 2.04 73.63 15.79
N GLN A 3 2.99 73.71 14.85
CA GLN A 3 3.64 74.81 14.12
C GLN A 3 3.69 74.47 12.60
N GLU A 4 3.76 75.43 11.66
CA GLU A 4 4.95 75.84 10.86
C GLU A 4 6.02 74.74 10.60
N ALA A 5 6.65 74.58 9.43
CA ALA A 5 6.48 75.05 8.03
C ALA A 5 7.43 74.19 7.13
N ALA A 6 7.49 74.19 5.78
CA ALA A 6 6.83 74.94 4.69
C ALA A 6 6.45 73.92 3.55
N GLY A 7 6.56 74.11 2.22
CA GLY A 7 6.94 75.24 1.35
C GLY A 7 6.85 74.90 -0.17
N LEU A 8 6.63 75.92 -1.00
CA LEU A 8 6.62 75.98 -2.49
C LEU A 8 5.58 75.17 -3.31
N LYS A 9 4.91 75.93 -4.19
CA LYS A 9 4.13 75.60 -5.41
C LYS A 9 4.95 76.11 -6.64
N PRO A 10 4.51 76.08 -7.94
CA PRO A 10 3.18 75.85 -8.57
C PRO A 10 3.26 74.71 -9.65
N THR A 11 2.41 74.48 -10.67
CA THR A 11 1.49 75.23 -11.60
C THR A 11 0.49 74.21 -12.21
N SER A 12 -0.62 74.51 -12.92
CA SER A 12 -1.34 75.74 -13.35
C SER A 12 -2.80 75.41 -13.78
N ALA A 13 -3.55 76.42 -14.29
CA ALA A 13 -4.87 76.45 -14.96
C ALA A 13 -5.47 75.12 -15.52
N ARG A 14 -6.77 74.82 -15.34
CA ARG A 14 -7.98 75.45 -15.99
C ARG A 14 -7.90 75.42 -17.53
N ASP A 15 -8.89 74.86 -18.24
CA ASP A 15 -10.10 75.61 -18.59
C ASP A 15 -11.39 74.77 -18.86
N ARG A 16 -12.47 75.49 -19.17
CA ARG A 16 -13.85 75.10 -19.59
C ARG A 16 -14.18 75.85 -20.90
N PRO A 17 -15.34 75.69 -21.60
CA PRO A 17 -16.57 74.96 -21.27
C PRO A 17 -16.90 73.91 -22.39
N ASP A 18 -18.08 73.64 -22.99
CA ASP A 18 -19.47 74.13 -22.84
C ASP A 18 -20.51 73.16 -23.48
N ALA A 19 -21.78 73.59 -23.50
CA ALA A 19 -22.85 73.33 -24.48
C ALA A 19 -23.47 71.92 -24.52
N ALA A 20 -24.73 71.87 -24.05
CA ALA A 20 -25.59 70.68 -24.03
C ALA A 20 -26.07 70.21 -25.41
N THR A 21 -26.49 68.94 -25.50
CA THR A 21 -27.54 68.52 -26.43
C THR A 21 -28.30 67.29 -25.90
N ARG A 22 -29.63 67.26 -26.08
CA ARG A 22 -30.49 66.12 -25.70
C ARG A 22 -30.83 65.28 -26.95
N SER A 23 -30.44 64.00 -27.01
CA SER A 23 -31.31 62.96 -27.64
C SER A 23 -30.89 61.50 -27.36
N ARG A 24 -31.92 60.68 -27.10
CA ARG A 24 -32.12 59.24 -27.40
C ARG A 24 -31.09 58.17 -26.96
N LEU A 25 -31.65 57.04 -26.48
CA LEU A 25 -31.00 55.90 -25.80
C LEU A 25 -30.30 54.90 -26.75
N PRO A 26 -29.28 54.16 -26.26
CA PRO A 26 -28.97 52.81 -26.74
C PRO A 26 -29.63 51.73 -25.87
N ARG A 27 -30.60 51.01 -26.44
CA ARG A 27 -31.51 50.00 -25.86
C ARG A 27 -30.83 48.69 -25.38
N ARG A 28 -29.56 48.71 -24.96
CA ARG A 28 -28.69 47.51 -24.80
C ARG A 28 -28.38 47.09 -23.36
N ARG A 29 -28.40 48.01 -22.37
CA ARG A 29 -27.99 47.68 -20.98
C ARG A 29 -29.08 47.00 -20.14
N GLN A 30 -30.35 47.25 -20.45
CA GLN A 30 -31.50 46.73 -19.69
C GLN A 30 -31.79 45.25 -20.03
N ILE A 31 -31.79 44.91 -21.32
CA ILE A 31 -32.02 43.54 -21.84
C ILE A 31 -31.06 42.51 -21.21
N ARG A 32 -29.78 42.88 -21.00
CA ARG A 32 -28.76 41.99 -20.41
C ARG A 32 -29.05 41.65 -18.94
N LYS A 33 -29.76 42.50 -18.19
CA LYS A 33 -30.21 42.18 -16.82
C LYS A 33 -31.42 41.24 -16.85
N THR A 34 -32.40 41.49 -17.72
CA THR A 34 -33.58 40.62 -17.87
C THR A 34 -33.20 39.20 -18.33
N PHE A 35 -32.26 39.07 -19.28
CA PHE A 35 -31.80 37.76 -19.76
C PHE A 35 -31.05 36.96 -18.69
N ASN A 36 -30.24 37.60 -17.85
CA ASN A 36 -29.54 36.89 -16.77
C ASN A 36 -30.53 36.43 -15.68
N ASN A 37 -31.49 37.28 -15.29
CA ASN A 37 -32.54 36.89 -14.35
C ASN A 37 -33.39 35.74 -14.90
N LEU A 38 -33.82 35.82 -16.18
CA LEU A 38 -34.58 34.74 -16.84
C LEU A 38 -33.79 33.42 -16.88
N LYS A 39 -32.48 33.47 -17.19
CA LYS A 39 -31.61 32.28 -17.14
C LYS A 39 -31.53 31.68 -15.73
N ILE A 40 -31.43 32.49 -14.69
CA ILE A 40 -31.42 32.02 -13.30
C ILE A 40 -32.78 31.40 -12.94
N THR A 41 -33.90 32.05 -13.27
CA THR A 41 -35.24 31.49 -13.01
C THR A 41 -35.46 30.16 -13.74
N VAL A 42 -35.03 30.03 -15.01
CA VAL A 42 -35.11 28.78 -15.77
C VAL A 42 -34.19 27.71 -15.18
N PHE A 43 -32.97 28.06 -14.77
CA PHE A 43 -32.04 27.12 -14.14
C PHE A 43 -32.57 26.61 -12.80
N CYS A 44 -33.05 27.50 -11.93
CA CYS A 44 -33.72 27.11 -10.69
C CYS A 44 -34.95 26.24 -10.95
N GLY A 45 -35.80 26.58 -11.93
CA GLY A 45 -36.95 25.76 -12.32
C GLY A 45 -36.56 24.35 -12.78
N ILE A 46 -35.50 24.23 -13.60
CA ILE A 46 -34.96 22.94 -14.04
C ILE A 46 -34.41 22.14 -12.84
N VAL A 47 -33.64 22.76 -11.95
CA VAL A 47 -33.12 22.11 -10.73
C VAL A 47 -34.26 21.65 -9.82
N THR A 48 -35.31 22.46 -9.61
CA THR A 48 -36.49 22.06 -8.83
C THR A 48 -37.25 20.91 -9.49
N ILE A 49 -37.40 20.89 -10.82
CA ILE A 49 -38.02 19.77 -11.54
C ILE A 49 -37.17 18.49 -11.46
N LEU A 50 -35.84 18.61 -11.52
CA LEU A 50 -34.91 17.48 -11.36
C LEU A 50 -34.96 16.91 -9.94
N VAL A 51 -34.96 17.76 -8.90
CA VAL A 51 -35.10 17.33 -7.50
C VAL A 51 -36.46 16.66 -7.27
N LEU A 52 -37.56 17.25 -7.76
CA LEU A 52 -38.91 16.68 -7.61
C LEU A 52 -39.07 15.35 -8.37
N ARG A 53 -38.41 15.17 -9.52
CA ARG A 53 -38.35 13.88 -10.23
C ARG A 53 -37.42 12.86 -9.55
N GLY A 54 -36.37 13.31 -8.86
CA GLY A 54 -35.53 12.45 -8.02
C GLY A 54 -36.26 11.89 -6.80
N THR A 55 -37.29 12.57 -6.31
CA THR A 55 -38.07 12.18 -5.12
C THR A 55 -39.34 11.36 -5.40
N VAL A 56 -39.74 11.15 -6.67
CA VAL A 56 -40.94 10.38 -7.04
C VAL A 56 -40.58 9.31 -8.06
N GLY A 57 -40.20 8.13 -7.57
CA GLY A 57 -39.80 6.99 -8.39
C GLY A 57 -40.97 6.31 -9.10
N ILE A 58 -40.93 6.31 -10.44
CA ILE A 58 -41.65 5.34 -11.29
C ILE A 58 -40.60 4.79 -12.28
N GLY A 59 -40.56 3.46 -12.42
CA GLY A 59 -39.46 2.77 -13.09
C GLY A 59 -39.53 2.69 -14.62
N SER A 60 -38.49 2.06 -15.19
CA SER A 60 -38.30 1.74 -16.61
C SER A 60 -38.08 2.93 -17.56
N LEU A 61 -36.81 3.31 -17.75
CA LEU A 61 -36.10 3.09 -19.02
C LEU A 61 -34.58 3.35 -18.84
N ALA A 62 -33.77 2.73 -19.69
CA ALA A 62 -32.32 2.59 -19.51
C ALA A 62 -31.51 3.90 -19.65
N GLY A 63 -30.29 3.94 -19.07
CA GLY A 63 -29.23 4.81 -19.62
C GLY A 63 -28.27 5.56 -18.69
N ALA A 64 -28.18 5.30 -17.39
CA ALA A 64 -27.13 5.91 -16.53
C ALA A 64 -26.82 5.06 -15.28
N GLY A 65 -25.77 4.23 -15.34
CA GLY A 65 -25.38 3.39 -14.19
C GLY A 65 -24.09 2.56 -14.40
N GLY A 66 -23.20 3.00 -15.29
CA GLY A 66 -22.03 2.21 -15.68
C GLY A 66 -21.02 2.00 -14.54
N ASP A 67 -20.62 3.08 -13.87
CA ASP A 67 -19.38 3.08 -13.07
C ASP A 67 -19.48 2.25 -11.78
N ALA A 68 -20.64 2.28 -11.10
CA ALA A 68 -20.86 1.47 -9.90
C ALA A 68 -21.06 -0.02 -10.21
N ALA A 69 -21.79 -0.34 -11.28
CA ALA A 69 -22.03 -1.73 -11.68
C ALA A 69 -20.76 -2.38 -12.24
N ALA A 70 -19.97 -1.64 -13.04
CA ALA A 70 -18.69 -2.11 -13.55
C ALA A 70 -17.65 -2.29 -12.43
N ALA A 71 -17.68 -1.48 -11.38
CA ALA A 71 -16.82 -1.68 -10.21
C ALA A 71 -17.15 -2.98 -9.45
N ASP A 72 -18.43 -3.21 -9.11
CA ASP A 72 -18.85 -4.41 -8.36
C ASP A 72 -18.67 -5.69 -9.20
N GLN A 73 -18.94 -5.62 -10.52
CA GLN A 73 -18.71 -6.73 -11.45
C GLN A 73 -17.22 -7.03 -11.65
N LYS A 74 -16.35 -6.01 -11.72
CA LYS A 74 -14.90 -6.19 -11.77
C LYS A 74 -14.36 -6.80 -10.46
N VAL A 75 -14.91 -6.45 -9.30
CA VAL A 75 -14.56 -7.08 -8.03
C VAL A 75 -14.89 -8.57 -8.07
N VAL A 76 -16.04 -8.98 -8.62
CA VAL A 76 -16.40 -10.40 -8.80
C VAL A 76 -15.47 -11.12 -9.78
N GLU A 77 -15.06 -10.49 -10.89
CA GLU A 77 -14.08 -11.07 -11.82
C GLU A 77 -12.64 -11.15 -11.25
N ASP A 78 -12.26 -10.24 -10.34
CA ASP A 78 -11.01 -10.28 -9.59
C ASP A 78 -11.05 -11.41 -8.52
N ILE A 79 -12.21 -11.68 -7.93
CA ILE A 79 -12.46 -12.80 -6.99
C ILE A 79 -12.34 -14.18 -7.66
N ASP A 80 -13.03 -14.40 -8.78
CA ASP A 80 -13.00 -15.68 -9.52
C ASP A 80 -11.66 -15.93 -10.25
N ARG A 81 -10.75 -14.95 -10.21
CA ARG A 81 -9.37 -15.06 -10.69
C ARG A 81 -8.48 -15.71 -9.64
N ILE A 82 -8.35 -15.08 -8.48
CA ILE A 82 -7.46 -15.53 -7.39
C ILE A 82 -7.90 -16.90 -6.83
N LEU A 83 -9.14 -17.33 -7.12
CA LEU A 83 -9.67 -18.70 -6.97
C LEU A 83 -8.78 -19.81 -7.58
N ARG A 84 -7.91 -19.48 -8.53
CA ARG A 84 -6.95 -20.43 -9.13
C ARG A 84 -5.55 -20.35 -8.51
N GLU A 85 -5.16 -19.23 -7.91
CA GLU A 85 -3.77 -18.95 -7.54
C GLU A 85 -3.20 -19.85 -6.42
N ILE A 86 -4.03 -20.25 -5.46
CA ILE A 86 -3.60 -21.06 -4.30
C ILE A 86 -3.90 -22.56 -4.49
N ARG A 87 -4.46 -22.97 -5.63
CA ARG A 87 -4.75 -24.39 -5.93
C ARG A 87 -3.54 -25.18 -6.48
N SER A 88 -2.37 -24.55 -6.55
CA SER A 88 -1.15 -25.13 -7.11
C SER A 88 0.10 -24.94 -6.25
N ASP A 89 -0.03 -24.56 -4.97
CA ASP A 89 1.10 -24.45 -4.01
C ASP A 89 1.58 -25.84 -3.49
N SER A 90 1.37 -26.89 -4.29
CA SER A 90 1.79 -28.27 -4.02
C SER A 90 3.27 -28.44 -4.36
N ASP A 91 4.12 -28.42 -3.34
CA ASP A 91 5.57 -28.58 -3.45
C ASP A 91 5.94 -29.96 -4.06
N PRO A 92 6.65 -30.04 -5.20
CA PRO A 92 6.97 -31.32 -5.84
C PRO A 92 7.91 -32.20 -5.02
N ASP A 93 8.63 -31.65 -4.04
CA ASP A 93 9.56 -32.39 -3.17
C ASP A 93 8.86 -33.16 -2.03
N ASP A 94 7.56 -32.96 -1.77
CA ASP A 94 6.78 -33.73 -0.76
C ASP A 94 6.64 -35.24 -1.14
N ALA A 95 7.21 -35.68 -2.27
CA ALA A 95 7.22 -37.08 -2.72
C ALA A 95 8.26 -37.99 -2.02
N ASP A 96 9.43 -37.47 -1.63
CA ASP A 96 10.62 -38.29 -1.34
C ASP A 96 11.42 -37.87 -0.09
N GLN A 97 10.79 -37.93 1.10
CA GLN A 97 11.40 -38.44 2.37
C GLN A 97 10.47 -38.32 3.60
N ILE A 98 9.73 -39.39 3.91
CA ILE A 98 9.14 -39.59 5.25
C ILE A 98 9.98 -40.63 6.01
N PRO A 99 10.80 -40.24 7.01
CA PRO A 99 11.67 -41.16 7.76
C PRO A 99 10.93 -41.96 8.86
N PHE A 100 9.68 -42.34 8.61
CA PHE A 100 8.92 -43.34 9.38
C PHE A 100 8.09 -44.17 8.41
N GLY A 101 8.32 -45.49 8.40
CA GLY A 101 7.78 -46.38 7.37
C GLY A 101 6.26 -46.52 7.41
N PHE A 102 5.56 -45.83 6.52
CA PHE A 102 4.12 -45.97 6.31
C PHE A 102 3.86 -46.87 5.10
N ASN A 103 3.40 -48.10 5.33
CA ASN A 103 3.23 -49.09 4.27
C ASN A 103 1.88 -48.89 3.56
N SER A 104 1.88 -48.87 2.22
CA SER A 104 0.78 -48.35 1.40
C SER A 104 -0.55 -49.09 1.57
N THR A 105 -1.40 -48.61 2.47
CA THR A 105 -2.83 -48.92 2.53
C THR A 105 -3.62 -47.63 2.73
N ALA A 106 -4.66 -47.43 1.93
CA ALA A 106 -5.47 -46.21 1.95
C ALA A 106 -6.44 -46.21 3.15
N ALA A 107 -5.90 -45.97 4.34
CA ALA A 107 -6.67 -45.72 5.54
C ALA A 107 -7.19 -44.26 5.52
N SER A 108 -8.44 -44.07 5.10
CA SER A 108 -9.12 -42.77 5.16
C SER A 108 -9.37 -42.35 6.61
N LEU A 109 -8.38 -41.67 7.21
CA LEU A 109 -8.55 -40.98 8.49
C LEU A 109 -9.63 -39.92 8.33
N ASN A 110 -10.80 -40.20 8.88
CA ASN A 110 -12.00 -39.37 8.79
C ASN A 110 -11.89 -38.20 9.77
N TYR A 111 -10.97 -37.26 9.47
CA TYR A 111 -10.75 -36.04 10.24
C TYR A 111 -12.05 -35.23 10.32
N THR A 112 -12.65 -35.18 11.50
CA THR A 112 -13.72 -34.23 11.79
C THR A 112 -13.11 -32.84 11.97
N SER A 113 -13.79 -31.79 11.49
CA SER A 113 -13.30 -30.41 11.60
C SER A 113 -12.99 -30.01 13.05
N ALA A 114 -13.69 -30.59 14.04
CA ALA A 114 -13.39 -30.41 15.47
C ALA A 114 -12.02 -30.98 15.90
N ALA A 115 -11.61 -32.13 15.38
CA ALA A 115 -10.27 -32.69 15.65
C ALA A 115 -9.16 -31.88 14.97
N VAL A 116 -9.45 -31.33 13.78
CA VAL A 116 -8.53 -30.44 13.06
C VAL A 116 -8.37 -29.10 13.79
N LEU A 117 -9.46 -28.51 14.28
CA LEU A 117 -9.44 -27.29 15.09
C LEU A 117 -8.70 -27.50 16.42
N ALA A 118 -8.89 -28.65 17.09
CA ALA A 118 -8.12 -28.99 18.30
C ALA A 118 -6.61 -29.20 18.02
N ALA A 119 -6.24 -29.64 16.81
CA ALA A 119 -4.83 -29.70 16.38
C ALA A 119 -4.27 -28.30 16.07
N ALA A 120 -5.08 -27.40 15.51
CA ALA A 120 -4.74 -26.00 15.28
C ALA A 120 -4.48 -25.24 16.60
N GLU A 121 -5.29 -25.48 17.63
CA GLU A 121 -5.08 -24.95 18.99
C GLU A 121 -3.78 -25.44 19.67
N ASN A 122 -3.17 -26.51 19.16
CA ASN A 122 -1.95 -27.11 19.69
C ASN A 122 -0.67 -26.65 18.96
N TYR A 123 -0.78 -25.88 17.88
CA TYR A 123 0.37 -25.22 17.25
C TYR A 123 0.78 -23.97 18.05
N THR A 124 2.09 -23.70 18.16
CA THR A 124 2.61 -22.47 18.80
C THR A 124 3.81 -21.93 18.03
N LEU A 125 3.95 -20.61 17.96
CA LEU A 125 5.16 -19.96 17.41
C LEU A 125 6.38 -20.02 18.37
N GLY A 126 6.34 -20.90 19.37
CA GLY A 126 7.32 -21.05 20.45
C GLY A 126 6.77 -20.73 21.85
N PRO A 127 7.61 -20.77 22.90
CA PRO A 127 7.17 -20.57 24.28
C PRO A 127 6.48 -19.22 24.49
N ARG A 128 5.38 -19.23 25.24
CA ARG A 128 4.60 -18.02 25.58
C ARG A 128 5.42 -17.06 26.43
N ILE A 129 5.37 -15.78 26.07
CA ILE A 129 5.94 -14.65 26.82
C ILE A 129 4.77 -13.76 27.23
N SER A 130 4.82 -13.16 28.42
CA SER A 130 3.72 -12.34 28.98
C SER A 130 4.21 -11.01 29.58
N ASP A 131 5.52 -10.74 29.52
CA ASP A 131 6.22 -9.62 30.15
C ASP A 131 7.16 -8.90 29.16
N TRP A 132 6.98 -9.09 27.85
CA TRP A 132 7.92 -8.61 26.82
C TRP A 132 8.16 -7.09 26.88
N ASP A 133 7.11 -6.30 27.15
CA ASP A 133 7.22 -4.85 27.31
C ASP A 133 8.08 -4.45 28.54
N GLU A 134 8.22 -5.31 29.55
CA GLU A 134 9.18 -5.09 30.64
C GLU A 134 10.58 -5.55 30.26
N GLN A 135 10.74 -6.74 29.66
CA GLN A 135 12.04 -7.23 29.20
C GLN A 135 12.70 -6.24 28.23
N ARG A 136 11.95 -5.78 27.22
CA ARG A 136 12.39 -4.80 26.22
C ARG A 136 12.74 -3.45 26.85
N ARG A 137 11.94 -2.96 27.81
CA ARG A 137 12.21 -1.71 28.55
C ARG A 137 13.48 -1.81 29.40
N ARG A 138 13.70 -2.95 30.07
CA ARG A 138 14.90 -3.23 30.87
C ARG A 138 16.14 -3.25 29.98
N TRP A 139 16.09 -4.02 28.90
CA TRP A 139 17.17 -4.13 27.91
C TRP A 139 17.54 -2.77 27.31
N LEU A 140 16.56 -1.94 26.93
CA LEU A 140 16.80 -0.59 26.40
C LEU A 140 17.47 0.35 27.42
N GLY A 141 17.20 0.18 28.71
CA GLY A 141 17.89 0.91 29.78
C GLY A 141 19.33 0.43 30.01
N GLU A 142 19.59 -0.86 29.81
CA GLU A 142 20.90 -1.50 29.96
C GLU A 142 21.80 -1.32 28.72
N ASN A 143 21.21 -1.08 27.53
CA ASN A 143 21.90 -1.04 26.24
C ASN A 143 21.75 0.32 25.51
N PRO A 144 22.19 1.45 26.09
CA PRO A 144 22.00 2.79 25.50
C PRO A 144 22.71 3.01 24.15
N GLY A 145 23.62 2.11 23.75
CA GLY A 145 24.22 2.10 22.41
C GLY A 145 23.27 1.65 21.29
N PHE A 146 22.13 1.03 21.63
CA PHE A 146 21.13 0.51 20.70
C PHE A 146 19.76 1.18 20.92
N PRO A 147 19.63 2.49 20.66
CA PRO A 147 18.38 3.21 20.90
C PRO A 147 17.28 2.80 19.92
N SER A 148 16.04 2.77 20.42
CA SER A 148 14.82 2.53 19.64
C SER A 148 14.30 3.75 18.86
N ARG A 149 15.07 4.85 18.90
CA ARG A 149 14.92 6.00 18.02
C ARG A 149 16.26 6.31 17.36
N THR A 150 16.21 6.75 16.10
CA THR A 150 17.37 7.24 15.36
C THR A 150 17.86 8.57 15.96
N PRO A 151 19.07 9.06 15.61
CA PRO A 151 19.55 10.38 16.07
C PRO A 151 18.63 11.56 15.69
N GLY A 152 17.77 11.40 14.67
CA GLY A 152 16.73 12.35 14.29
C GLY A 152 15.41 12.20 15.08
N GLY A 153 15.40 11.44 16.17
CA GLY A 153 14.23 11.23 17.04
C GLY A 153 13.15 10.28 16.49
N LYS A 154 13.22 9.87 15.21
CA LYS A 154 12.27 8.95 14.58
C LYS A 154 12.38 7.55 15.18
N PRO A 155 11.29 6.78 15.35
CA PRO A 155 11.34 5.36 15.70
C PRO A 155 12.25 4.55 14.76
N ARG A 156 12.97 3.56 15.29
CA ARG A 156 13.76 2.61 14.50
C ARG A 156 12.85 1.62 13.76
N ILE A 157 13.01 1.52 12.44
CA ILE A 157 12.31 0.57 11.58
C ILE A 157 13.30 -0.51 11.11
N LEU A 158 12.87 -1.78 11.14
CA LEU A 158 13.50 -2.87 10.40
C LEU A 158 12.56 -3.33 9.28
N LEU A 159 12.95 -3.16 8.01
CA LEU A 159 12.23 -3.73 6.88
C LEU A 159 12.59 -5.20 6.72
N VAL A 160 11.57 -6.04 6.54
CA VAL A 160 11.68 -7.50 6.44
C VAL A 160 10.99 -7.94 5.16
N THR A 161 11.73 -8.67 4.33
CA THR A 161 11.31 -9.24 3.04
C THR A 161 11.87 -10.66 2.93
N GLY A 162 11.39 -11.47 2.00
CA GLY A 162 12.01 -12.76 1.73
C GLY A 162 11.49 -13.45 0.48
N SER A 163 12.13 -14.55 0.13
CA SER A 163 11.74 -15.49 -0.93
C SER A 163 12.04 -16.93 -0.49
N PRO A 164 11.60 -17.95 -1.24
CA PRO A 164 12.07 -19.32 -1.05
C PRO A 164 13.61 -19.44 -1.08
N PRO A 165 14.19 -20.49 -0.47
CA PRO A 165 15.62 -20.82 -0.58
C PRO A 165 16.01 -21.33 -1.97
N ASN A 166 15.09 -21.99 -2.66
CA ASN A 166 15.31 -22.63 -3.95
C ASN A 166 15.21 -21.60 -5.09
N PRO A 167 15.89 -21.84 -6.23
CA PRO A 167 15.69 -21.06 -7.45
C PRO A 167 14.21 -21.07 -7.87
N CYS A 168 13.78 -20.03 -8.57
CA CYS A 168 12.40 -19.90 -9.03
C CYS A 168 12.05 -20.94 -10.11
N ASP A 169 10.82 -21.50 -10.05
CA ASP A 169 10.21 -22.37 -11.09
C ASP A 169 10.40 -21.79 -12.50
N ASN A 170 10.24 -20.46 -12.58
CA ASN A 170 10.51 -19.65 -13.73
C ASN A 170 11.83 -18.87 -13.51
N PRO A 171 12.94 -19.20 -14.20
CA PRO A 171 14.25 -18.58 -13.95
C PRO A 171 14.34 -17.06 -14.16
N ILE A 172 13.34 -16.42 -14.78
CA ILE A 172 13.26 -14.95 -14.82
C ILE A 172 12.82 -14.36 -13.47
N GLY A 173 12.19 -15.15 -12.61
CA GLY A 173 11.73 -14.77 -11.28
C GLY A 173 12.86 -14.28 -10.39
N ASP A 174 13.99 -15.00 -10.36
CA ASP A 174 15.20 -14.60 -9.63
C ASP A 174 15.72 -13.22 -10.06
N HIS A 175 15.59 -12.87 -11.35
CA HIS A 175 15.94 -11.54 -11.84
C HIS A 175 15.01 -10.45 -11.29
N TYR A 176 13.72 -10.72 -11.18
CA TYR A 176 12.75 -9.77 -10.61
C TYR A 176 12.82 -9.71 -9.07
N LEU A 177 13.13 -10.81 -8.38
CA LEU A 177 13.50 -10.82 -6.96
C LEU A 177 14.74 -9.94 -6.71
N LEU A 178 15.79 -10.08 -7.53
CA LEU A 178 16.97 -9.22 -7.45
C LEU A 178 16.65 -7.73 -7.70
N LYS A 179 15.79 -7.43 -8.68
CA LYS A 179 15.34 -6.04 -8.95
C LYS A 179 14.50 -5.46 -7.82
N ALA A 180 13.57 -6.22 -7.26
CA ALA A 180 12.80 -5.79 -6.09
C ALA A 180 13.68 -5.64 -4.84
N THR A 181 14.71 -6.48 -4.68
CA THR A 181 15.71 -6.37 -3.61
C THR A 181 16.54 -5.10 -3.75
N LYS A 182 17.05 -4.77 -4.95
CA LYS A 182 17.70 -3.47 -5.23
C LYS A 182 16.77 -2.31 -4.88
N ASN A 183 15.52 -2.35 -5.31
CA ASN A 183 14.52 -1.32 -5.04
C ASN A 183 14.32 -1.09 -3.53
N LYS A 184 14.14 -2.17 -2.75
CA LYS A 184 14.06 -2.10 -1.29
C LYS A 184 15.36 -1.56 -0.66
N ILE A 185 16.55 -1.99 -1.13
CA ILE A 185 17.86 -1.47 -0.67
C ILE A 185 18.01 0.03 -0.95
N ASP A 186 17.61 0.52 -2.12
CA ASP A 186 17.70 1.93 -2.49
C ASP A 186 16.83 2.80 -1.59
N TYR A 187 15.58 2.39 -1.35
CA TYR A 187 14.69 3.09 -0.40
C TYR A 187 15.26 3.05 1.02
N CYS A 188 15.62 1.88 1.53
CA CYS A 188 16.13 1.73 2.91
C CYS A 188 17.38 2.58 3.16
N ARG A 189 18.31 2.63 2.19
CA ARG A 189 19.51 3.48 2.23
C ARG A 189 19.19 4.98 2.23
N LEU A 190 18.16 5.42 1.51
CA LEU A 190 17.73 6.82 1.45
C LEU A 190 17.06 7.29 2.76
N HIS A 191 16.33 6.39 3.43
CA HIS A 191 15.51 6.70 4.61
C HIS A 191 16.15 6.28 5.95
N GLY A 192 17.31 5.64 5.93
CA GLY A 192 18.02 5.22 7.15
C GLY A 192 17.37 4.03 7.85
N ILE A 193 16.82 3.10 7.07
CA ILE A 193 16.11 1.90 7.52
C ILE A 193 17.03 0.69 7.36
N GLU A 194 17.03 -0.20 8.35
CA GLU A 194 17.76 -1.47 8.30
C GLU A 194 16.92 -2.53 7.58
N ILE A 195 17.54 -3.44 6.83
CA ILE A 195 16.83 -4.46 6.03
C ILE A 195 17.30 -5.87 6.35
N VAL A 196 16.35 -6.78 6.58
CA VAL A 196 16.55 -8.23 6.60
C VAL A 196 15.88 -8.85 5.38
N TYR A 197 16.64 -9.64 4.64
CA TYR A 197 16.14 -10.50 3.59
C TYR A 197 16.22 -11.96 4.06
N ASN A 198 15.08 -12.63 4.19
CA ASN A 198 15.02 -14.04 4.58
C ASN A 198 14.98 -14.98 3.37
N MET A 199 15.72 -16.07 3.47
CA MET A 199 15.70 -17.22 2.54
C MET A 199 15.54 -18.55 3.29
N ALA A 200 15.24 -18.55 4.59
CA ALA A 200 15.16 -19.76 5.41
C ALA A 200 13.73 -20.06 5.87
N HIS A 201 13.31 -21.32 5.74
CA HIS A 201 12.13 -21.84 6.43
C HIS A 201 12.48 -22.06 7.91
N LEU A 202 12.02 -21.16 8.77
CA LEU A 202 12.24 -21.25 10.23
C LEU A 202 11.27 -22.23 10.92
N ASP A 203 10.19 -22.58 10.23
CA ASP A 203 9.15 -23.53 10.61
C ASP A 203 8.78 -24.35 9.37
N ARG A 204 8.35 -25.62 9.55
CA ARG A 204 7.92 -26.52 8.47
C ARG A 204 6.41 -26.54 8.27
N GLU A 205 5.64 -26.19 9.30
CA GLU A 205 4.18 -26.13 9.26
C GLU A 205 3.72 -24.81 8.61
N LEU A 206 4.41 -23.71 8.92
CA LEU A 206 4.13 -22.38 8.36
C LEU A 206 4.93 -22.12 7.07
N ALA A 207 4.69 -22.95 6.05
CA ALA A 207 5.22 -22.79 4.69
C ALA A 207 4.43 -21.75 3.86
N GLY A 208 4.98 -21.31 2.73
CA GLY A 208 4.35 -20.33 1.83
C GLY A 208 4.20 -18.95 2.48
N TYR A 209 3.10 -18.25 2.18
CA TYR A 209 2.81 -16.89 2.70
C TYR A 209 2.86 -16.81 4.24
N TRP A 210 2.54 -17.90 4.94
CA TRP A 210 2.56 -18.00 6.40
C TRP A 210 3.96 -17.89 7.03
N ALA A 211 5.04 -18.12 6.27
CA ALA A 211 6.42 -18.08 6.76
C ALA A 211 6.84 -16.71 7.34
N LYS A 212 6.08 -15.64 7.04
CA LYS A 212 6.29 -14.31 7.62
C LYS A 212 6.07 -14.27 9.14
N LEU A 213 5.09 -15.01 9.69
CA LEU A 213 4.75 -14.99 11.13
C LEU A 213 5.92 -15.43 12.06
N PRO A 214 6.53 -16.62 11.90
CA PRO A 214 7.61 -17.07 12.79
C PRO A 214 8.88 -16.22 12.63
N LEU A 215 9.14 -15.70 11.42
CA LEU A 215 10.23 -14.76 11.16
C LEU A 215 10.03 -13.42 11.87
N ILE A 216 8.83 -12.82 11.79
CA ILE A 216 8.50 -11.58 12.48
C ILE A 216 8.66 -11.76 14.00
N ARG A 217 8.08 -12.84 14.58
CA ARG A 217 8.24 -13.15 16.01
C ARG A 217 9.71 -13.32 16.40
N ARG A 218 10.50 -14.02 15.59
CA ARG A 218 11.93 -14.21 15.84
C ARG A 218 12.69 -12.88 15.82
N LEU A 219 12.42 -12.02 14.84
CA LEU A 219 13.08 -10.72 14.72
C LEU A 219 12.67 -9.75 15.85
N MET A 220 11.41 -9.74 16.30
CA MET A 220 10.98 -8.95 17.46
C MET A 220 11.82 -9.26 18.70
N LEU A 221 11.96 -10.56 19.00
CA LEU A 221 12.66 -11.06 20.18
C LEU A 221 14.19 -10.96 20.05
N SER A 222 14.73 -10.95 18.82
CA SER A 222 16.17 -10.78 18.56
C SER A 222 16.62 -9.32 18.41
N HIS A 223 15.70 -8.38 18.18
CA HIS A 223 15.98 -6.95 18.01
C HIS A 223 15.14 -6.06 18.96
N PRO A 224 15.40 -6.04 20.27
CA PRO A 224 14.65 -5.19 21.21
C PRO A 224 14.82 -3.69 20.93
N GLU A 225 15.89 -3.29 20.23
CA GLU A 225 16.10 -1.93 19.74
C GLU A 225 15.10 -1.52 18.65
N VAL A 226 14.61 -2.44 17.83
CA VAL A 226 13.65 -2.12 16.76
C VAL A 226 12.31 -1.74 17.39
N GLU A 227 11.74 -0.60 16.97
CA GLU A 227 10.41 -0.15 17.43
C GLU A 227 9.30 -0.61 16.49
N TRP A 228 9.57 -0.63 15.18
CA TRP A 228 8.66 -1.14 14.16
C TRP A 228 9.35 -2.18 13.27
N ILE A 229 8.76 -3.37 13.16
CA ILE A 229 9.04 -4.28 12.05
C ILE A 229 8.10 -3.91 10.91
N TRP A 230 8.63 -3.81 9.70
CA TRP A 230 7.87 -3.57 8.49
C TRP A 230 8.00 -4.77 7.57
N TRP A 231 6.97 -5.61 7.51
CA TRP A 231 6.92 -6.67 6.51
C TRP A 231 6.59 -6.08 5.14
N MET A 232 7.31 -6.51 4.10
CA MET A 232 7.04 -6.16 2.71
C MET A 232 7.31 -7.37 1.79
N ASP A 233 6.29 -7.84 1.08
CA ASP A 233 6.36 -8.98 0.16
C ASP A 233 7.38 -8.74 -0.96
N SER A 234 7.96 -9.80 -1.52
CA SER A 234 9.06 -9.69 -2.48
C SER A 234 8.65 -8.99 -3.78
N ASP A 235 7.42 -9.17 -4.25
CA ASP A 235 6.85 -8.52 -5.43
C ASP A 235 6.19 -7.15 -5.14
N ALA A 236 6.27 -6.65 -3.91
CA ALA A 236 6.00 -5.24 -3.60
C ALA A 236 7.24 -4.37 -3.86
N LEU A 237 7.07 -3.30 -4.64
CA LEU A 237 8.13 -2.33 -4.96
C LEU A 237 7.77 -0.94 -4.45
N PHE A 238 8.76 -0.23 -3.92
CA PHE A 238 8.67 1.22 -3.70
C PHE A 238 8.61 1.94 -5.03
N THR A 239 7.61 2.79 -5.19
CA THR A 239 7.41 3.64 -6.37
C THR A 239 7.45 5.13 -6.02
N ASP A 240 7.34 5.50 -4.75
CA ASP A 240 7.76 6.82 -4.22
C ASP A 240 9.03 6.67 -3.38
N MET A 241 10.17 7.15 -3.90
CA MET A 241 11.46 7.13 -3.20
C MET A 241 11.63 8.29 -2.21
N ALA A 242 10.72 9.26 -2.18
CA ALA A 242 10.81 10.44 -1.32
C ALA A 242 9.84 10.42 -0.14
N PHE A 243 8.69 9.76 -0.29
CA PHE A 243 7.69 9.61 0.76
C PHE A 243 8.26 8.95 2.01
N GLU A 244 7.87 9.47 3.18
CA GLU A 244 8.19 8.92 4.50
C GLU A 244 6.90 8.52 5.20
N ILE A 245 6.89 7.32 5.79
CA ILE A 245 5.76 6.83 6.61
C ILE A 245 5.50 7.81 7.76
N PRO A 246 4.26 8.33 7.94
CA PRO A 246 3.94 9.35 8.94
C PRO A 246 3.76 8.73 10.34
N LEU A 247 4.81 8.12 10.90
CA LEU A 247 4.77 7.26 12.09
C LEU A 247 4.08 7.87 13.32
N ASP A 248 4.11 9.19 13.49
CA ASP A 248 3.45 9.87 14.61
C ASP A 248 1.92 9.72 14.56
N ARG A 249 1.32 9.52 13.38
CA ARG A 249 -0.09 9.14 13.19
C ARG A 249 -0.43 7.82 13.89
N TYR A 250 0.54 6.91 13.98
CA TYR A 250 0.36 5.57 14.53
C TYR A 250 0.82 5.46 16.00
N ALA A 251 1.08 6.59 16.68
CA ALA A 251 1.59 6.60 18.06
C ALA A 251 0.73 5.81 19.06
N ALA A 252 -0.59 5.75 18.87
CA ALA A 252 -1.52 5.00 19.71
C ALA A 252 -1.72 3.52 19.31
N HIS A 253 -1.23 3.11 18.14
CA HIS A 253 -1.51 1.84 17.47
C HIS A 253 -0.28 0.91 17.46
N ASN A 254 -0.51 -0.39 17.24
CA ASN A 254 0.53 -1.41 17.23
C ASN A 254 0.63 -2.16 15.90
N LEU A 255 -0.46 -2.26 15.14
CA LEU A 255 -0.49 -2.76 13.77
C LEU A 255 -0.94 -1.64 12.83
N VAL A 256 -0.30 -1.51 11.67
CA VAL A 256 -0.74 -0.64 10.56
C VAL A 256 -0.77 -1.47 9.28
N VAL A 257 -1.94 -1.59 8.66
CA VAL A 257 -2.18 -2.31 7.41
C VAL A 257 -2.86 -1.39 6.42
N HIS A 258 -2.59 -1.54 5.13
CA HIS A 258 -3.40 -0.87 4.10
C HIS A 258 -4.76 -1.55 4.00
N GLY A 259 -5.85 -0.79 3.92
CA GLY A 259 -7.19 -1.35 3.75
C GLY A 259 -8.31 -0.31 3.76
N TYR A 260 -9.55 -0.76 3.68
CA TYR A 260 -10.74 0.09 3.64
C TYR A 260 -11.75 -0.39 4.71
N PRO A 261 -12.09 0.44 5.73
CA PRO A 261 -12.95 0.01 6.83
C PRO A 261 -14.34 -0.51 6.41
N ASP A 262 -14.94 0.02 5.35
CA ASP A 262 -16.22 -0.46 4.81
C ASP A 262 -16.08 -1.84 4.15
N LEU A 263 -14.98 -2.09 3.42
CA LEU A 263 -14.68 -3.39 2.84
C LEU A 263 -14.47 -4.45 3.94
N ILE A 264 -13.81 -4.08 5.04
CA ILE A 264 -13.60 -4.97 6.20
C ILE A 264 -14.91 -5.14 6.98
N PHE A 265 -15.36 -4.12 7.69
CA PHE A 265 -16.35 -4.24 8.78
C PHE A 265 -17.81 -4.22 8.32
N GLU A 266 -18.13 -3.68 7.14
CA GLU A 266 -19.52 -3.69 6.61
C GLU A 266 -19.75 -4.80 5.57
N LYS A 267 -18.73 -5.05 4.72
CA LYS A 267 -18.85 -5.98 3.59
C LYS A 267 -18.16 -7.32 3.81
N HIS A 268 -17.38 -7.48 4.89
CA HIS A 268 -16.61 -8.68 5.23
C HIS A 268 -15.70 -9.18 4.09
N SER A 269 -15.22 -8.27 3.25
CA SER A 269 -14.46 -8.63 2.05
C SER A 269 -13.04 -9.05 2.41
N TRP A 270 -12.62 -10.19 1.85
CA TRP A 270 -11.29 -10.78 2.06
C TRP A 270 -10.12 -9.98 1.43
N ILE A 271 -10.43 -8.98 0.59
CA ILE A 271 -9.50 -7.97 0.06
C ILE A 271 -9.66 -6.61 0.77
N GLY A 272 -10.34 -6.58 1.93
CA GLY A 272 -10.58 -5.36 2.69
C GLY A 272 -9.31 -4.76 3.32
N LEU A 273 -8.25 -5.56 3.49
CA LEU A 273 -6.89 -5.12 3.82
C LEU A 273 -5.86 -5.97 3.07
N ASN A 274 -4.60 -5.54 3.03
CA ASN A 274 -3.48 -6.33 2.49
C ASN A 274 -2.36 -6.54 3.52
N THR A 275 -1.87 -7.78 3.62
CA THR A 275 -0.76 -8.21 4.50
C THR A 275 0.56 -8.38 3.74
N GLY A 276 0.72 -7.71 2.60
CA GLY A 276 1.97 -7.67 1.84
C GLY A 276 2.80 -6.41 2.02
N SER A 277 2.30 -5.42 2.77
CA SER A 277 3.07 -4.28 3.26
C SER A 277 2.42 -3.75 4.52
N PHE A 278 3.01 -4.03 5.69
CA PHE A 278 2.41 -3.70 6.99
C PHE A 278 3.43 -3.52 8.11
N LEU A 279 3.07 -2.72 9.11
CA LEU A 279 3.93 -2.33 10.23
C LEU A 279 3.45 -2.98 11.53
N LEU A 280 4.35 -3.61 12.29
CA LEU A 280 4.10 -4.17 13.62
C LEU A 280 5.03 -3.51 14.66
N ARG A 281 4.48 -3.00 15.75
CA ARG A 281 5.26 -2.45 16.87
C ARG A 281 5.90 -3.57 17.69
N ASN A 282 7.17 -3.45 18.04
CA ASN A 282 7.84 -4.41 18.93
C ASN A 282 7.33 -4.30 20.38
N CYS A 283 6.24 -4.99 20.69
CA CYS A 283 5.52 -4.96 21.97
C CYS A 283 4.78 -6.28 22.24
N GLN A 284 4.42 -6.52 23.51
CA GLN A 284 3.71 -7.72 23.97
C GLN A 284 2.42 -7.99 23.16
N TRP A 285 1.65 -6.93 22.88
CA TRP A 285 0.39 -7.03 22.13
C TRP A 285 0.56 -7.64 20.72
N ILE A 286 1.70 -7.41 20.05
CA ILE A 286 1.98 -8.06 18.75
C ILE A 286 2.37 -9.53 18.94
N LEU A 287 3.06 -9.92 20.02
CA LEU A 287 3.29 -11.33 20.31
C LEU A 287 1.97 -12.06 20.54
N ASP A 288 1.07 -11.48 21.34
CA ASP A 288 -0.27 -12.00 21.58
C ASP A 288 -1.11 -12.09 20.28
N LEU A 289 -0.97 -11.11 19.38
CA LEU A 289 -1.63 -11.12 18.06
C LEU A 289 -1.08 -12.22 17.15
N LEU A 290 0.24 -12.39 17.08
CA LEU A 290 0.88 -13.42 16.25
C LEU A 290 0.48 -14.82 16.71
N ASP A 291 0.47 -15.08 18.02
CA ASP A 291 0.00 -16.34 18.60
C ASP A 291 -1.50 -16.58 18.33
N ALA A 292 -2.31 -15.53 18.13
CA ALA A 292 -3.73 -15.63 17.76
C ALA A 292 -4.02 -15.69 16.25
N TRP A 293 -3.05 -15.29 15.41
CA TRP A 293 -3.16 -15.28 13.95
C TRP A 293 -2.64 -16.59 13.34
N ALA A 294 -1.59 -17.18 13.93
CA ALA A 294 -0.95 -18.41 13.48
C ALA A 294 -1.82 -19.69 13.36
N PRO A 295 -2.87 -19.94 14.18
CA PRO A 295 -3.54 -21.24 14.21
C PRO A 295 -4.16 -21.71 12.88
N MET A 296 -4.46 -20.80 11.94
CA MET A 296 -4.98 -21.17 10.62
C MET A 296 -3.88 -21.56 9.60
N GLY A 297 -2.60 -21.41 9.95
CA GLY A 297 -1.47 -21.55 9.02
C GLY A 297 -0.77 -22.91 8.88
N PRO A 298 -0.81 -23.88 9.82
CA PRO A 298 -0.14 -25.18 9.67
C PRO A 298 -0.60 -25.96 8.43
N LYS A 299 0.34 -26.33 7.54
CA LYS A 299 0.04 -26.88 6.20
C LYS A 299 -0.79 -28.18 6.22
N GLY A 300 -1.50 -28.44 5.12
CA GLY A 300 -2.38 -29.61 4.99
C GLY A 300 -3.72 -29.42 5.73
N PRO A 301 -4.28 -30.46 6.40
CA PRO A 301 -5.68 -30.47 6.84
C PRO A 301 -6.11 -29.28 7.71
N ILE A 302 -5.22 -28.72 8.54
CA ILE A 302 -5.50 -27.52 9.34
C ILE A 302 -5.77 -26.31 8.44
N ARG A 303 -4.85 -26.02 7.53
CA ARG A 303 -5.00 -24.93 6.55
C ARG A 303 -6.17 -25.17 5.58
N ASP A 304 -6.44 -26.42 5.20
CA ASP A 304 -7.59 -26.79 4.34
C ASP A 304 -8.95 -26.49 5.01
N GLU A 305 -9.15 -26.95 6.25
CA GLU A 305 -10.39 -26.70 6.99
C GLU A 305 -10.54 -25.21 7.35
N ALA A 306 -9.45 -24.55 7.74
CA ALA A 306 -9.44 -23.11 7.97
C ALA A 306 -9.80 -22.34 6.68
N GLY A 307 -9.30 -22.77 5.51
CA GLY A 307 -9.65 -22.21 4.21
C GLY A 307 -11.16 -22.30 3.92
N LYS A 308 -11.81 -23.41 4.28
CA LYS A 308 -13.27 -23.57 4.18
C LYS A 308 -14.02 -22.61 5.12
N ILE A 309 -13.56 -22.46 6.36
CA ILE A 309 -14.12 -21.50 7.33
C ILE A 309 -14.02 -20.07 6.80
N LEU A 310 -12.85 -19.66 6.30
CA LEU A 310 -12.62 -18.33 5.74
C LEU A 310 -13.48 -18.09 4.48
N THR A 311 -13.61 -19.10 3.62
CA THR A 311 -14.48 -19.05 2.42
C THR A 311 -15.96 -18.89 2.78
N ALA A 312 -16.41 -19.49 3.88
CA ALA A 312 -17.79 -19.39 4.34
C ALA A 312 -18.12 -18.05 5.04
N ASN A 313 -17.13 -17.32 5.55
CA ASN A 313 -17.34 -16.12 6.37
C ASN A 313 -16.95 -14.80 5.70
N LEU A 314 -16.06 -14.81 4.70
CA LEU A 314 -15.56 -13.60 4.05
C LEU A 314 -16.17 -13.43 2.65
N LYS A 315 -16.83 -12.29 2.41
CA LYS A 315 -17.53 -11.99 1.16
C LYS A 315 -16.55 -12.04 -0.01
N GLY A 316 -16.86 -12.91 -0.95
CA GLY A 316 -16.09 -13.06 -2.17
C GLY A 316 -14.72 -13.69 -1.94
N ARG A 317 -14.45 -14.34 -0.79
CA ARG A 317 -13.22 -15.12 -0.69
C ARG A 317 -13.30 -16.31 -1.65
N PRO A 318 -12.26 -16.51 -2.48
CA PRO A 318 -12.18 -17.70 -3.30
C PRO A 318 -12.05 -19.01 -2.48
N ALA A 319 -12.34 -20.15 -3.09
CA ALA A 319 -12.34 -21.46 -2.43
C ALA A 319 -10.98 -22.20 -2.53
N PHE A 320 -10.14 -22.04 -1.50
CA PHE A 320 -8.78 -22.59 -1.35
C PHE A 320 -8.36 -22.63 0.15
N GLU A 321 -7.18 -23.21 0.47
CA GLU A 321 -6.57 -23.27 1.82
C GLU A 321 -6.45 -21.88 2.50
N ALA A 322 -6.31 -21.81 3.82
CA ALA A 322 -6.18 -20.54 4.53
C ALA A 322 -4.92 -19.72 4.16
N ASP A 323 -5.10 -18.41 3.98
CA ASP A 323 -4.06 -17.41 3.77
C ASP A 323 -4.00 -16.42 4.95
N ASP A 324 -2.84 -15.77 5.13
CA ASP A 324 -2.61 -14.87 6.26
C ASP A 324 -3.49 -13.61 6.19
N GLN A 325 -3.76 -13.08 4.99
CA GLN A 325 -4.62 -11.90 4.80
C GLN A 325 -6.07 -12.16 5.27
N SER A 326 -6.68 -13.25 4.79
CA SER A 326 -8.02 -13.66 5.18
C SER A 326 -8.10 -14.01 6.67
N ALA A 327 -7.11 -14.72 7.20
CA ALA A 327 -7.06 -15.06 8.62
C ALA A 327 -7.01 -13.80 9.51
N LEU A 328 -6.25 -12.77 9.12
CA LEU A 328 -6.24 -11.49 9.83
C LEU A 328 -7.60 -10.79 9.76
N ILE A 329 -8.24 -10.72 8.59
CA ILE A 329 -9.57 -10.12 8.44
C ILE A 329 -10.59 -10.84 9.32
N TYR A 330 -10.59 -12.18 9.31
CA TYR A 330 -11.47 -12.98 10.15
C TYR A 330 -11.20 -12.80 11.65
N LEU A 331 -9.94 -12.65 12.07
CA LEU A 331 -9.56 -12.35 13.45
C LEU A 331 -10.06 -10.96 13.88
N LEU A 332 -9.97 -9.95 13.02
CA LEU A 332 -10.43 -8.59 13.30
C LEU A 332 -11.96 -8.48 13.33
N LEU A 333 -12.68 -9.27 12.53
CA LEU A 333 -14.15 -9.35 12.56
C LEU A 333 -14.66 -10.16 13.77
N SER A 334 -14.02 -11.27 14.13
CA SER A 334 -14.46 -12.15 15.21
C SER A 334 -14.04 -11.70 16.62
N GLN A 335 -13.01 -10.85 16.74
CA GLN A 335 -12.44 -10.40 18.01
C GLN A 335 -12.18 -8.87 18.01
N GLN A 336 -13.09 -8.09 17.40
CA GLN A 336 -12.92 -6.63 17.25
C GLN A 336 -12.65 -5.92 18.59
N ASP A 337 -13.40 -6.24 19.65
CA ASP A 337 -13.26 -5.66 21.01
C ASP A 337 -11.87 -5.91 21.65
N LYS A 338 -11.12 -6.91 21.17
CA LYS A 338 -9.81 -7.30 21.69
C LYS A 338 -8.66 -6.68 20.91
N TRP A 339 -8.84 -6.47 19.60
CA TRP A 339 -7.75 -6.07 18.71
C TRP A 339 -7.92 -4.69 18.05
N GLY A 340 -9.17 -4.26 17.78
CA GLY A 340 -9.49 -3.11 16.92
C GLY A 340 -8.79 -1.80 17.34
N ASP A 341 -8.83 -1.46 18.63
CA ASP A 341 -8.23 -0.27 19.24
C ASP A 341 -6.71 -0.11 19.05
N LYS A 342 -6.03 -1.12 18.48
CA LYS A 342 -4.59 -1.11 18.20
C LYS A 342 -4.24 -1.40 16.74
N VAL A 343 -5.24 -1.53 15.87
CA VAL A 343 -5.05 -1.67 14.42
C VAL A 343 -5.43 -0.37 13.71
N TYR A 344 -4.47 0.21 12.99
CA TYR A 344 -4.74 1.32 12.08
C TYR A 344 -4.95 0.79 10.66
N ILE A 345 -6.13 1.04 10.10
CA ILE A 345 -6.45 0.76 8.70
C ILE A 345 -6.09 2.01 7.88
N GLU A 346 -4.99 1.96 7.13
CA GLU A 346 -4.48 3.09 6.34
C GLU A 346 -5.03 3.07 4.91
N ASN A 347 -5.54 4.22 4.47
CA ASN A 347 -6.15 4.42 3.16
C ASN A 347 -5.85 5.79 2.52
N SER A 348 -5.07 6.65 3.17
CA SER A 348 -4.72 7.99 2.68
C SER A 348 -3.47 8.03 1.79
N TYR A 349 -2.72 6.93 1.74
CA TYR A 349 -1.62 6.68 0.81
C TYR A 349 -1.44 5.18 0.60
N TYR A 350 -0.80 4.77 -0.50
CA TYR A 350 -0.62 3.36 -0.83
C TYR A 350 0.54 2.72 -0.06
N LEU A 351 0.32 2.44 1.24
CA LEU A 351 1.15 1.50 1.99
C LEU A 351 1.19 0.13 1.28
N HIS A 352 0.09 -0.26 0.64
CA HIS A 352 0.03 -1.20 -0.48
C HIS A 352 -0.81 -0.56 -1.59
N GLY A 353 -0.36 -0.66 -2.85
CA GLY A 353 -1.10 -0.21 -4.02
C GLY A 353 -1.23 -1.31 -5.07
N TYR A 354 -2.46 -1.67 -5.42
CA TYR A 354 -2.75 -2.72 -6.42
C TYR A 354 -2.26 -2.32 -7.81
N TRP A 355 -1.26 -3.04 -8.32
CA TRP A 355 -0.52 -2.67 -9.52
C TRP A 355 -1.38 -2.40 -10.76
N ALA A 356 -2.43 -3.19 -10.99
CA ALA A 356 -3.26 -3.09 -12.19
C ALA A 356 -4.11 -1.81 -12.27
N GLY A 357 -4.20 -1.03 -11.18
CA GLY A 357 -4.79 0.33 -11.16
C GLY A 357 -3.76 1.46 -11.30
N LEU A 358 -2.46 1.15 -11.23
CA LEU A 358 -1.37 2.13 -11.09
C LEU A 358 -0.39 2.13 -12.27
N VAL A 359 0.02 0.95 -12.75
CA VAL A 359 1.16 0.84 -13.69
C VAL A 359 0.92 1.50 -15.03
N ASP A 360 -0.33 1.62 -15.46
CA ASP A 360 -0.73 2.24 -16.73
C ASP A 360 -0.85 3.78 -16.61
N ARG A 361 -0.67 4.35 -15.40
CA ARG A 361 -0.74 5.80 -15.11
C ARG A 361 0.63 6.45 -14.84
N TYR A 362 1.74 5.70 -14.83
CA TYR A 362 3.05 6.25 -14.48
C TYR A 362 3.52 7.43 -15.35
N GLU A 363 3.26 7.41 -16.66
CA GLU A 363 3.58 8.53 -17.54
C GLU A 363 2.77 9.80 -17.20
N GLU A 364 1.49 9.65 -16.81
CA GLU A 364 0.66 10.75 -16.31
C GLU A 364 1.23 11.33 -15.00
N MET A 365 1.61 10.46 -14.06
CA MET A 365 2.20 10.85 -12.78
C MET A 365 3.53 11.60 -12.99
N MET A 366 4.36 11.14 -13.92
CA MET A 366 5.63 11.79 -14.31
C MET A 366 5.46 13.15 -15.00
N GLU A 367 4.31 13.40 -15.63
CA GLU A 367 3.99 14.68 -16.28
C GLU A 367 3.37 15.68 -15.30
N LYS A 368 2.40 15.24 -14.47
CA LYS A 368 1.53 16.11 -13.66
C LYS A 368 1.96 16.26 -12.21
N HIS A 369 2.79 15.35 -11.68
CA HIS A 369 3.06 15.20 -10.25
C HIS A 369 4.55 15.02 -9.95
N HIS A 370 4.87 14.77 -8.68
CA HIS A 370 6.22 14.55 -8.17
C HIS A 370 6.19 13.50 -7.05
N PRO A 371 7.32 12.82 -6.75
CA PRO A 371 7.43 11.98 -5.56
C PRO A 371 7.35 12.81 -4.27
N GLY A 372 7.04 12.15 -3.15
CA GLY A 372 6.74 12.73 -1.85
C GLY A 372 5.26 12.76 -1.51
N LEU A 373 4.40 12.10 -2.30
CA LEU A 373 2.93 12.14 -2.15
C LEU A 373 2.36 10.81 -1.66
N GLY A 374 2.92 9.69 -2.12
CA GLY A 374 2.55 8.32 -1.71
C GLY A 374 1.18 7.79 -2.16
N ASP A 375 0.33 8.60 -2.78
CA ASP A 375 -1.07 8.30 -3.11
C ASP A 375 -1.35 8.12 -4.61
N GLU A 376 -2.61 8.28 -5.03
CA GLU A 376 -3.09 8.25 -6.42
C GLU A 376 -2.38 9.20 -7.41
N ARG A 377 -1.61 10.17 -6.91
CA ARG A 377 -0.80 11.13 -7.67
C ARG A 377 0.64 10.65 -7.86
N TRP A 378 1.18 9.89 -6.90
CA TRP A 378 2.48 9.23 -6.97
C TRP A 378 2.52 8.09 -5.94
N PRO A 379 2.27 6.82 -6.32
CA PRO A 379 2.03 5.75 -5.36
C PRO A 379 3.29 5.41 -4.56
N PHE A 380 3.13 5.19 -3.25
CA PHE A 380 4.25 4.82 -2.37
C PHE A 380 4.75 3.41 -2.64
N VAL A 381 3.85 2.42 -2.61
CA VAL A 381 4.13 1.02 -2.95
C VAL A 381 3.24 0.58 -4.10
N THR A 382 3.84 -0.04 -5.11
CA THR A 382 3.14 -0.84 -6.12
C THR A 382 3.38 -2.32 -5.82
N HIS A 383 2.31 -3.06 -5.51
CA HIS A 383 2.35 -4.48 -5.14
C HIS A 383 1.76 -5.33 -6.28
N PHE A 384 2.54 -6.30 -6.76
CA PHE A 384 2.24 -7.14 -7.92
C PHE A 384 1.43 -8.41 -7.60
N VAL A 385 0.50 -8.31 -6.64
CA VAL A 385 -0.43 -9.37 -6.23
C VAL A 385 -0.99 -10.13 -7.45
N GLY A 386 -0.87 -11.45 -7.41
CA GLY A 386 -1.27 -12.38 -8.47
C GLY A 386 -0.25 -12.58 -9.60
N CYS A 387 0.90 -11.91 -9.60
CA CYS A 387 1.89 -12.08 -10.67
C CYS A 387 2.85 -13.27 -10.50
N LYS A 388 2.96 -13.85 -9.29
CA LYS A 388 3.96 -14.86 -8.86
C LYS A 388 5.21 -14.96 -9.77
N PRO A 389 6.07 -13.92 -9.87
CA PRO A 389 7.18 -13.92 -10.80
C PRO A 389 8.16 -15.10 -10.60
N CYS A 390 8.23 -15.64 -9.38
CA CYS A 390 9.06 -16.77 -9.00
C CYS A 390 8.38 -18.16 -9.13
N GLY A 391 7.06 -18.20 -9.22
CA GLY A 391 6.30 -19.45 -9.28
C GLY A 391 5.92 -19.86 -10.70
N SER A 392 5.47 -21.10 -10.84
CA SER A 392 4.99 -21.70 -12.10
C SER A 392 3.61 -21.19 -12.57
N TYR A 393 2.81 -20.61 -11.67
CA TYR A 393 1.44 -20.15 -11.95
C TYR A 393 1.17 -18.75 -11.40
N GLY A 394 0.57 -17.89 -12.22
CA GLY A 394 0.10 -16.55 -11.84
C GLY A 394 -1.25 -16.22 -12.47
N ASP A 395 -1.97 -15.29 -11.84
CA ASP A 395 -3.35 -14.88 -12.14
C ASP A 395 -3.47 -14.04 -13.42
N TYR A 396 -2.38 -13.44 -13.87
CA TYR A 396 -2.30 -12.57 -15.04
C TYR A 396 -1.29 -13.12 -16.06
N PRO A 397 -1.38 -12.73 -17.35
CA PRO A 397 -0.37 -13.08 -18.33
C PRO A 397 1.03 -12.65 -17.86
N VAL A 398 1.95 -13.60 -17.78
CA VAL A 398 3.32 -13.39 -17.27
C VAL A 398 4.01 -12.22 -17.99
N GLU A 399 3.82 -12.08 -19.30
CA GLU A 399 4.32 -10.95 -20.09
C GLU A 399 3.82 -9.58 -19.58
N ARG A 400 2.53 -9.47 -19.19
CA ARG A 400 1.98 -8.23 -18.61
C ARG A 400 2.58 -7.97 -17.23
N CYS A 401 2.72 -9.00 -16.40
CA CYS A 401 3.35 -8.88 -15.08
C CYS A 401 4.80 -8.40 -15.19
N LEU A 402 5.66 -9.12 -15.91
CA LEU A 402 7.07 -8.79 -16.04
C LEU A 402 7.28 -7.40 -16.66
N SER A 403 6.57 -7.06 -17.75
CA SER A 403 6.66 -5.73 -18.36
C SER A 403 6.13 -4.60 -17.45
N SER A 404 5.18 -4.89 -16.56
CA SER A 404 4.66 -3.92 -15.59
C SER A 404 5.57 -3.77 -14.37
N MET A 405 6.21 -4.85 -13.91
CA MET A 405 7.27 -4.84 -12.89
C MET A 405 8.50 -4.08 -13.39
N GLU A 406 8.89 -4.27 -14.67
CA GLU A 406 9.93 -3.50 -15.35
C GLU A 406 9.61 -2.00 -15.31
N ARG A 407 8.36 -1.62 -15.67
CA ARG A 407 7.87 -0.24 -15.60
C ARG A 407 7.92 0.34 -14.18
N ALA A 408 7.46 -0.41 -13.17
CA ALA A 408 7.47 0.04 -11.77
C ALA A 408 8.88 0.20 -11.22
N PHE A 409 9.77 -0.77 -11.48
CA PHE A 409 11.18 -0.68 -11.11
C PHE A 409 11.84 0.52 -11.79
N ASN A 410 11.64 0.74 -13.10
CA ASN A 410 12.24 1.86 -13.82
C ASN A 410 11.63 3.21 -13.39
N PHE A 411 10.35 3.27 -12.98
CA PHE A 411 9.71 4.47 -12.41
C PHE A 411 10.35 4.85 -11.06
N ALA A 412 10.68 3.85 -10.24
CA ALA A 412 11.40 4.01 -8.99
C ALA A 412 12.88 4.37 -9.18
N ASP A 413 13.63 3.58 -9.96
CA ASP A 413 15.07 3.77 -10.17
C ASP A 413 15.36 5.08 -10.93
N ASN A 414 14.42 5.60 -11.73
CA ASN A 414 14.49 6.95 -12.28
C ASN A 414 14.66 8.04 -11.22
N GLN A 415 14.11 7.86 -10.01
CA GLN A 415 14.23 8.84 -8.91
C GLN A 415 15.65 8.76 -8.31
N VAL A 416 16.22 7.56 -8.22
CA VAL A 416 17.59 7.30 -7.75
C VAL A 416 18.63 7.78 -8.77
N LEU A 417 18.51 7.37 -10.03
CA LEU A 417 19.42 7.71 -11.14
C LEU A 417 19.52 9.22 -11.41
N ARG A 418 18.45 9.98 -11.14
CA ARG A 418 18.44 11.45 -11.32
C ARG A 418 19.42 12.18 -10.40
N MET A 419 19.70 11.63 -9.21
CA MET A 419 20.75 12.15 -8.32
C MET A 419 22.12 12.10 -9.00
N TYR A 420 22.39 11.00 -9.71
CA TYR A 420 23.65 10.76 -10.44
C TYR A 420 23.68 11.34 -11.86
N GLY A 421 22.63 12.06 -12.30
CA GLY A 421 22.57 12.69 -13.62
C GLY A 421 22.18 11.75 -14.77
N PHE A 422 21.46 10.66 -14.46
CA PHE A 422 20.91 9.70 -15.42
C PHE A 422 19.38 9.58 -15.30
N ALA A 423 18.78 8.84 -16.22
CA ALA A 423 17.38 8.37 -16.21
C ALA A 423 17.26 7.23 -17.24
N HIS A 424 16.18 6.44 -17.19
CA HIS A 424 15.86 5.50 -18.26
C HIS A 424 15.48 6.23 -19.56
N GLY A 425 15.63 5.53 -20.69
CA GLY A 425 15.12 5.99 -22.00
C GLY A 425 13.60 6.11 -21.98
N SER A 426 12.93 5.05 -21.53
CA SER A 426 11.48 4.95 -21.25
C SER A 426 11.28 3.98 -20.07
N LEU A 427 10.07 3.93 -19.48
CA LEU A 427 9.79 3.00 -18.38
C LEU A 427 9.85 1.52 -18.80
N ALA A 428 9.69 1.22 -20.09
CA ALA A 428 9.76 -0.14 -20.64
C ALA A 428 11.18 -0.54 -21.08
N SER A 429 12.24 0.18 -20.67
CA SER A 429 13.61 -0.13 -21.12
C SER A 429 14.65 0.01 -20.01
N PRO A 430 15.52 -1.01 -19.79
CA PRO A 430 16.65 -0.92 -18.85
C PRO A 430 17.76 0.04 -19.36
N ASN A 431 17.70 0.49 -20.62
CA ASN A 431 18.70 1.39 -21.19
C ASN A 431 18.62 2.78 -20.57
N ILE A 432 19.72 3.22 -19.93
CA ILE A 432 19.84 4.56 -19.35
C ILE A 432 20.38 5.59 -20.35
N ARG A 433 19.99 6.85 -20.14
CA ARG A 433 20.50 8.05 -20.81
C ARG A 433 20.98 9.06 -19.78
N ARG A 434 21.95 9.90 -20.16
CA ARG A 434 22.37 11.05 -19.35
C ARG A 434 21.28 12.13 -19.38
N THR A 435 20.93 12.67 -18.23
CA THR A 435 20.01 13.82 -18.09
C THR A 435 20.73 15.15 -17.91
N LYS A 436 22.04 15.10 -17.60
CA LYS A 436 22.88 16.28 -17.34
C LYS A 436 24.21 16.18 -18.10
N LYS A 437 24.84 17.33 -18.39
CA LYS A 437 26.24 17.38 -18.86
C LYS A 437 27.18 17.08 -17.67
N GLN A 438 28.34 16.49 -17.96
CA GLN A 438 29.39 16.32 -16.95
C GLN A 438 30.00 17.69 -16.59
N THR A 439 30.42 17.83 -15.33
CA THR A 439 31.08 19.03 -14.80
C THR A 439 32.30 18.62 -13.99
N ALA A 440 33.37 19.42 -14.02
CA ALA A 440 34.51 19.28 -13.11
C ALA A 440 34.20 19.75 -11.68
N LYS A 441 33.00 20.31 -11.46
CA LYS A 441 32.52 20.85 -10.18
C LYS A 441 31.17 20.22 -9.78
N PRO A 442 31.14 18.95 -9.36
CA PRO A 442 29.89 18.26 -9.02
C PRO A 442 29.18 18.85 -7.80
N LEU A 443 29.92 19.52 -6.90
CA LEU A 443 29.40 20.07 -5.64
C LEU A 443 28.76 21.47 -5.77
N GLU A 444 28.71 22.08 -6.96
CA GLU A 444 27.96 23.34 -7.18
C GLU A 444 26.43 23.12 -7.31
N PHE A 445 25.96 21.87 -7.23
CA PHE A 445 24.56 21.48 -7.48
C PHE A 445 24.00 20.56 -6.38
N LEU A 446 24.26 20.87 -5.10
CA LEU A 446 23.93 20.00 -3.95
C LEU A 446 22.45 19.61 -3.86
N ASP A 447 21.53 20.52 -4.19
CA ASP A 447 20.08 20.28 -4.17
C ASP A 447 19.66 19.14 -5.12
N GLN A 448 20.51 18.82 -6.09
CA GLN A 448 20.29 17.74 -7.06
C GLN A 448 20.90 16.40 -6.62
N LEU A 449 21.64 16.38 -5.51
CA LEU A 449 22.21 15.17 -4.86
C LEU A 449 21.33 14.69 -3.70
N ASN A 450 20.42 15.53 -3.20
CA ASN A 450 19.45 15.19 -2.17
C ASN A 450 18.04 15.08 -2.77
N LEU A 451 17.45 13.89 -2.69
CA LEU A 451 16.16 13.58 -3.29
C LEU A 451 15.01 14.46 -2.74
N LYS A 452 15.14 15.00 -1.52
CA LYS A 452 14.16 15.94 -0.91
C LYS A 452 14.31 17.38 -1.42
N ALA A 453 15.53 17.90 -1.54
CA ALA A 453 15.78 19.26 -2.07
C ALA A 453 15.36 19.41 -3.54
N GLY A 454 15.40 18.32 -4.31
CA GLY A 454 14.86 18.25 -5.68
C GLY A 454 13.33 18.34 -5.78
N ILE A 455 12.59 18.30 -4.66
CA ILE A 455 11.12 18.40 -4.61
C ILE A 455 10.69 19.80 -4.19
N GLU A 456 11.36 20.42 -3.22
CA GLU A 456 11.08 21.80 -2.77
C GLU A 456 11.21 22.84 -3.90
N THR A 457 11.97 22.52 -4.96
CA THR A 457 12.12 23.35 -6.18
C THR A 457 11.02 23.13 -7.23
N ARG A 458 9.96 22.37 -6.91
CA ARG A 458 8.82 22.04 -7.80
C ARG A 458 7.43 22.21 -7.17
N GLY A 459 7.34 22.56 -5.89
CA GLY A 459 6.09 22.84 -5.17
C GLY A 459 5.52 24.23 -5.41
#